data_AF-A0A7D5TC09-F1
#
_entry.id   AF-A0A7D5TC09-F1
#
_cell.length_a   1.000
_cell.length_b   1.000
_cell.length_c   1.000
_cell.angle_alpha   90.00
_cell.angle_beta   90.00
_cell.angle_gamma   90.00
#
_symmetry.space_group_name_H-M   'P 1'
#
loop_
_entity.id
_entity.type
_entity.pdbx_description
1 polymer ?
#
loop_
_entity_poly.entity_id
_entity_poly.type
_entity_poly.pdbx_seq_one_letter_code
_entity_poly.pdbx_strand_id
1 'polypeptide(L)'
;MQARSDERFADWDDERYSTDIDRFDEQHRRLFGLLNDLHAAMDEGHSEEEIGDILRELERYTEYHFGDEEEFMQDCGYAMDCADCFYDHREMHEEFAARVAEFREKHENGEYVTMEVLTFLRDWLDAHIAALDEDQNYADYFESEVDGDYEYRPGALRQGRRAAASTDRGDERAATNGDATAADEALDPDGPVADGGPLDVPEGTVADWFESVAEAHGDRPAALVPTADGYAERTFDDLVDRAQRVAAGLLGSGFVPGDRVGIAAESRYEWSVVDLACQFAGLVSVPLYPSFTAEQTRRAAGSAGLSGVVTDGGPADDGSADGGVRVDIDDLPTAEPGNLPGLRADGREPATVVFDPAGSDQAGHAFTHRALLAGAAALADDLPLAPGSTGTCFLPLAHVYQRVATYYLWSTGSAVAYAGSGGLVDDLAAVRPSVLVGTPAVYQRLYGALQDRIGSMNWMKRKVAGRVASYGRDRLDGGGTPLKYAAADRLVYGPLREAFGLADLEYALCGAGRLDAHLLYLFAGFGLPVRNLFGTVGTAGVGALATPEASVDGAAGRPVGGTEIARSDGGELLVRGPVVTVGRPGADETARRPDRWCRTGTDGRVGSDGTVYVE
;
A
#
# COMPACT_ATOMS: atom_id res chain seq x y z
N MET A 1 51.10 39.49 10.50
CA MET A 1 50.07 39.96 9.54
C MET A 1 50.10 39.04 8.34
N GLN A 2 49.41 37.90 8.46
CA GLN A 2 48.82 37.26 7.29
C GLN A 2 47.43 37.89 7.14
N ALA A 3 47.09 38.29 5.91
CA ALA A 3 45.80 38.88 5.59
C ALA A 3 44.71 37.87 5.95
N ARG A 4 43.74 38.31 6.74
CA ARG A 4 42.52 37.58 7.06
C ARG A 4 41.66 37.61 5.80
N SER A 5 41.21 36.46 5.30
CA SER A 5 40.11 36.43 4.33
C SER A 5 38.82 36.71 5.09
N ASP A 6 38.33 37.94 4.98
CA ASP A 6 36.92 38.29 5.26
C ASP A 6 35.98 37.77 4.13
N GLU A 7 36.45 36.83 3.30
CA GLU A 7 35.67 36.27 2.20
C GLU A 7 34.73 35.20 2.76
N ARG A 8 33.43 35.47 2.68
CA ARG A 8 32.38 34.49 2.91
C ARG A 8 32.52 33.37 1.87
N PHE A 9 32.29 32.14 2.30
CA PHE A 9 32.39 30.97 1.43
C PHE A 9 31.25 30.90 0.41
N ALA A 10 30.08 31.37 0.80
CA ALA A 10 28.91 31.51 -0.05
C ALA A 10 28.22 32.85 0.24
N ASP A 11 28.08 33.70 -0.78
CA ASP A 11 27.42 34.99 -0.66
C ASP A 11 26.02 34.94 -1.25
N TRP A 12 25.06 35.54 -0.53
CA TRP A 12 23.71 35.77 -1.03
C TRP A 12 23.72 36.96 -2.01
N ASP A 13 23.18 36.71 -3.20
CA ASP A 13 22.95 37.68 -4.26
C ASP A 13 21.44 37.76 -4.56
N ASP A 14 20.81 38.89 -4.21
CA ASP A 14 19.38 39.11 -4.41
C ASP A 14 18.98 39.02 -5.90
N GLU A 15 19.87 39.37 -6.85
CA GLU A 15 19.56 39.27 -8.29
C GLU A 15 19.55 37.81 -8.79
N ARG A 16 20.20 36.91 -8.04
CA ARG A 16 20.38 35.51 -8.44
C ARG A 16 19.51 34.53 -7.67
N TYR A 17 19.26 34.78 -6.38
CA TYR A 17 18.62 33.81 -5.49
C TYR A 17 17.26 34.25 -4.94
N SER A 18 16.84 35.50 -5.17
CA SER A 18 15.50 35.93 -4.76
C SER A 18 14.42 35.10 -5.46
N THR A 19 13.45 34.64 -4.67
CA THR A 19 12.21 34.01 -5.12
C THR A 19 11.05 35.01 -5.20
N ASP A 20 11.30 36.27 -4.85
CA ASP A 20 10.32 37.35 -4.65
C ASP A 20 9.24 37.01 -3.59
N ILE A 21 9.53 36.04 -2.72
CA ILE A 21 8.73 35.66 -1.56
C ILE A 21 9.60 35.85 -0.31
N ASP A 22 9.35 36.94 0.43
CA ASP A 22 10.13 37.35 1.62
C ASP A 22 10.42 36.18 2.59
N ARG A 23 9.45 35.27 2.76
CA ARG A 23 9.57 34.07 3.61
C ARG A 23 10.66 33.11 3.13
N PHE A 24 10.70 32.78 1.85
CA PHE A 24 11.68 31.83 1.32
C PHE A 24 13.06 32.49 1.21
N ASP A 25 13.10 33.76 0.81
CA ASP A 25 14.36 34.50 0.77
C ASP A 25 14.99 34.64 2.18
N GLU A 26 14.19 34.82 3.24
CA GLU A 26 14.69 34.80 4.61
C GLU A 26 15.25 33.42 5.00
N GLN A 27 14.62 32.34 4.56
CA GLN A 27 15.05 30.98 4.85
C GLN A 27 16.32 30.59 4.08
N HIS A 28 16.39 30.88 2.78
CA HIS A 28 17.58 30.67 1.99
C HIS A 28 18.76 31.47 2.55
N ARG A 29 18.57 32.76 2.90
CA ARG A 29 19.63 33.56 3.56
C ARG A 29 20.14 32.90 4.85
N ARG A 30 19.27 32.22 5.61
CA ARG A 30 19.68 31.48 6.81
C ARG A 30 20.50 30.22 6.46
N LEU A 31 20.15 29.48 5.42
CA LEU A 31 20.92 28.33 4.93
C LEU A 31 22.32 28.74 4.46
N PHE A 32 22.45 29.83 3.69
CA PHE A 32 23.74 30.42 3.33
C PHE A 32 24.54 30.88 4.58
N GLY A 33 23.85 31.37 5.61
CA GLY A 33 24.45 31.70 6.90
C GLY A 33 25.07 30.48 7.59
N LEU A 34 24.30 29.39 7.72
CA LEU A 34 24.77 28.14 8.34
C LEU A 34 25.94 27.52 7.57
N LEU A 35 25.95 27.63 6.25
CA LEU A 35 27.07 27.19 5.41
C LEU A 35 28.36 27.98 5.68
N ASN A 36 28.24 29.30 5.85
CA ASN A 36 29.38 30.16 6.21
C ASN A 36 29.86 29.90 7.64
N ASP A 37 28.94 29.67 8.58
CA ASP A 37 29.28 29.32 9.96
C ASP A 37 30.04 27.98 10.00
N LEU A 38 29.61 26.99 9.22
CA LEU A 38 30.31 25.70 9.08
C LEU A 38 31.70 25.88 8.46
N HIS A 39 31.84 26.73 7.42
CA HIS A 39 33.14 27.01 6.82
C HIS A 39 34.10 27.68 7.80
N ALA A 40 33.64 28.70 8.53
CA ALA A 40 34.44 29.37 9.54
C ALA A 40 34.85 28.41 10.67
N ALA A 41 33.92 27.55 11.12
CA ALA A 41 34.20 26.52 12.12
C ALA A 41 35.34 25.57 11.68
N MET A 42 35.32 25.16 10.41
CA MET A 42 36.31 24.26 9.82
C MET A 42 37.66 24.94 9.54
N ASP A 43 37.69 26.20 9.11
CA ASP A 43 38.92 26.94 8.79
C ASP A 43 39.66 27.44 10.04
N GLU A 44 38.92 27.85 11.07
CA GLU A 44 39.49 28.34 12.33
C GLU A 44 39.87 27.22 13.31
N GLY A 45 39.57 25.95 12.98
CA GLY A 45 39.93 24.79 13.79
C GLY A 45 39.17 24.71 15.11
N HIS A 46 37.88 25.06 15.10
CA HIS A 46 36.98 24.96 16.26
C HIS A 46 36.78 23.51 16.70
N SER A 47 36.18 23.34 17.88
CA SER A 47 36.01 22.01 18.48
C SER A 47 35.05 21.13 17.65
N GLU A 48 35.24 19.81 17.72
CA GLU A 48 34.30 18.84 17.12
C GLU A 48 32.87 19.07 17.64
N GLU A 49 32.71 19.49 18.89
CA GLU A 49 31.39 19.82 19.45
C GLU A 49 30.70 20.98 18.71
N GLU A 50 31.43 22.05 18.40
CA GLU A 50 30.91 23.21 17.66
C GLU A 50 30.55 22.88 16.21
N ILE A 51 31.37 22.09 15.52
CA ILE A 51 31.07 21.62 14.16
C ILE A 51 29.83 20.71 14.17
N GLY A 52 29.73 19.82 15.15
CA GLY A 52 28.57 18.95 15.33
C GLY A 52 27.27 19.72 15.61
N ASP A 53 27.32 20.80 16.39
CA ASP A 53 26.17 21.66 16.65
C ASP A 53 25.65 22.35 15.38
N ILE A 54 26.57 22.87 14.55
CA ILE A 54 26.22 23.52 13.27
C ILE A 54 25.61 22.52 12.29
N LEU A 55 26.16 21.30 12.19
CA LEU A 55 25.60 20.24 11.32
C LEU A 55 24.18 19.82 11.77
N ARG A 56 23.94 19.70 13.08
CA ARG A 56 22.59 19.40 13.62
C ARG A 56 21.59 20.55 13.40
N GLU A 57 22.08 21.79 13.39
CA GLU A 57 21.25 22.94 13.05
C GLU A 57 20.94 23.00 11.55
N LEU A 58 21.94 22.74 10.70
CA LEU A 58 21.78 22.67 9.25
C LEU A 58 20.76 21.61 8.83
N GLU A 59 20.88 20.39 9.35
CA GLU A 59 19.92 19.29 9.13
C GLU A 59 18.50 19.71 9.51
N ARG A 60 18.31 20.22 10.74
CA ARG A 60 16.99 20.65 11.23
C ARG A 60 16.41 21.79 10.41
N TYR A 61 17.24 22.74 9.97
CA TYR A 61 16.79 23.92 9.25
C TYR A 61 16.46 23.59 7.79
N THR A 62 17.21 22.68 7.18
CA THR A 62 16.96 22.11 5.85
C THR A 62 15.62 21.37 5.82
N GLU A 63 15.37 20.51 6.81
CA GLU A 63 14.08 19.83 6.96
C GLU A 63 12.91 20.82 7.14
N TYR A 64 13.11 21.87 7.94
CA TYR A 64 12.11 22.90 8.16
C TYR A 64 11.78 23.62 6.85
N HIS A 65 12.80 24.10 6.14
CA HIS A 65 12.68 24.87 4.93
C HIS A 65 12.02 24.09 3.79
N PHE A 66 12.50 22.88 3.51
CA PHE A 66 11.94 22.02 2.46
C PHE A 66 10.49 21.63 2.74
N GLY A 67 10.16 21.33 4.00
CA GLY A 67 8.76 21.08 4.37
C GLY A 67 7.88 22.32 4.20
N ASP A 68 8.44 23.51 4.35
CA ASP A 68 7.77 24.80 4.18
C ASP A 68 7.51 25.12 2.69
N GLU A 69 8.46 24.80 1.82
CA GLU A 69 8.37 24.93 0.35
C GLU A 69 7.43 23.91 -0.27
N GLU A 70 7.55 22.63 0.11
CA GLU A 70 6.65 21.57 -0.38
C GLU A 70 5.19 21.82 0.03
N GLU A 71 4.96 22.30 1.27
CA GLU A 71 3.61 22.70 1.71
C GLU A 71 3.07 23.86 0.89
N PHE A 72 3.92 24.85 0.59
CA PHE A 72 3.54 25.96 -0.26
C PHE A 72 3.24 25.53 -1.70
N MET A 73 4.08 24.68 -2.30
CA MET A 73 3.86 24.11 -3.63
C MET A 73 2.52 23.36 -3.73
N GLN A 74 2.13 22.66 -2.65
CA GLN A 74 0.84 21.99 -2.55
C GLN A 74 -0.32 23.00 -2.42
N ASP A 75 -0.15 24.05 -1.62
CA ASP A 75 -1.19 25.04 -1.33
C ASP A 75 -1.46 25.98 -2.51
N CYS A 76 -0.44 26.37 -3.27
CA CYS A 76 -0.54 27.32 -4.38
C CYS A 76 -0.88 26.66 -5.74
N GLY A 77 -1.01 25.34 -5.77
CA GLY A 77 -1.36 24.59 -6.98
C GLY A 77 -0.19 24.27 -7.92
N TYR A 78 1.04 24.61 -7.54
CA TYR A 78 2.26 24.26 -8.29
C TYR A 78 2.37 22.74 -8.50
N ALA A 79 2.11 21.95 -7.45
CA ALA A 79 2.08 20.48 -7.50
C ALA A 79 1.02 19.91 -8.47
N MET A 80 0.08 20.73 -8.93
CA MET A 80 -1.00 20.35 -9.86
C MET A 80 -0.71 20.74 -11.31
N ASP A 81 0.20 21.68 -11.58
CA ASP A 81 0.59 22.08 -12.94
C ASP A 81 1.75 21.23 -13.49
N CYS A 82 2.59 20.63 -12.63
CA CYS A 82 3.58 19.61 -13.02
C CYS A 82 3.87 18.64 -11.87
N ALA A 83 3.35 17.41 -11.96
CA ALA A 83 3.52 16.39 -10.93
C ALA A 83 4.96 15.86 -10.86
N ASP A 84 5.55 15.58 -12.02
CA ASP A 84 6.95 15.15 -12.14
C ASP A 84 7.86 16.21 -11.51
N CYS A 85 7.61 17.50 -11.75
CA CYS A 85 8.36 18.58 -11.12
C CYS A 85 8.24 18.58 -9.59
N PHE A 86 7.05 18.36 -9.02
CA PHE A 86 6.89 18.28 -7.56
C PHE A 86 7.59 17.04 -6.95
N TYR A 87 7.49 15.88 -7.60
CA TYR A 87 8.14 14.67 -7.11
C TYR A 87 9.65 14.69 -7.31
N ASP A 88 10.14 15.18 -8.46
CA ASP A 88 11.58 15.37 -8.75
C ASP A 88 12.18 16.37 -7.76
N HIS A 89 11.47 17.47 -7.46
CA HIS A 89 11.88 18.46 -6.45
C HIS A 89 11.90 17.85 -5.03
N ARG A 90 10.91 17.03 -4.68
CA ARG A 90 10.88 16.33 -3.40
C ARG A 90 11.98 15.27 -3.29
N GLU A 91 12.27 14.53 -4.36
CA GLU A 91 13.39 13.58 -4.43
C GLU A 91 14.72 14.31 -4.24
N MET A 92 14.89 15.48 -4.87
CA MET A 92 16.07 16.34 -4.67
C MET A 92 16.23 16.79 -3.21
N HIS A 93 15.14 17.16 -2.55
CA HIS A 93 15.13 17.49 -1.11
C HIS A 93 15.50 16.30 -0.23
N GLU A 94 14.97 15.11 -0.54
CA GLU A 94 15.24 13.87 0.18
C GLU A 94 16.73 13.48 0.06
N GLU A 95 17.30 13.53 -1.15
CA GLU A 95 18.72 13.27 -1.40
C GLU A 95 19.63 14.24 -0.64
N PHE A 96 19.29 15.52 -0.63
CA PHE A 96 20.06 16.53 0.09
C PHE A 96 20.02 16.33 1.60
N ALA A 97 18.84 16.11 2.17
CA ALA A 97 18.68 15.87 3.61
C ALA A 97 19.42 14.60 4.06
N ALA A 98 19.34 13.51 3.27
CA ALA A 98 20.08 12.28 3.53
C ALA A 98 21.59 12.52 3.53
N ARG A 99 22.09 13.32 2.58
CA ARG A 99 23.51 13.64 2.48
C ARG A 99 24.02 14.50 3.65
N VAL A 100 23.22 15.47 4.12
CA VAL A 100 23.51 16.25 5.33
C VAL A 100 23.56 15.36 6.57
N ALA A 101 22.61 14.42 6.70
CA ALA A 101 22.57 13.45 7.80
C ALA A 101 23.80 12.52 7.78
N GLU A 102 24.21 12.04 6.61
CA GLU A 102 25.42 11.22 6.44
C GLU A 102 26.67 11.99 6.92
N PHE A 103 26.79 13.28 6.59
CA PHE A 103 27.91 14.10 7.04
C PHE A 103 27.94 14.29 8.56
N ARG A 104 26.77 14.53 9.17
CA ARG A 104 26.64 14.58 10.63
C ARG A 104 27.10 13.26 11.26
N GLU A 105 26.62 12.13 10.75
CA GLU A 105 26.97 10.82 11.30
C GLU A 105 28.46 10.50 11.15
N LYS A 106 29.09 10.85 10.01
CA LYS A 106 30.54 10.70 9.84
C LYS A 106 31.31 11.52 10.87
N HIS A 107 30.91 12.78 11.06
CA HIS A 107 31.51 13.66 12.05
C HIS A 107 31.35 13.10 13.49
N GLU A 108 30.15 12.62 13.86
CA GLU A 108 29.89 12.02 15.18
C GLU A 108 30.66 10.72 15.42
N ASN A 109 31.05 10.01 14.35
CA ASN A 109 31.92 8.83 14.40
C ASN A 109 33.42 9.17 14.40
N GLY A 110 33.79 10.46 14.46
CA GLY A 110 35.18 10.93 14.51
C GLY A 110 35.88 10.95 13.14
N GLU A 111 35.12 10.92 12.05
CA GLU A 111 35.65 11.13 10.70
C GLU A 111 35.72 12.62 10.36
N TYR A 112 36.77 13.03 9.65
CA TYR A 112 36.97 14.42 9.28
C TYR A 112 35.99 14.84 8.16
N VAL A 113 35.23 15.88 8.42
CA VAL A 113 34.46 16.62 7.41
C VAL A 113 35.44 17.40 6.54
N THR A 114 35.39 17.22 5.21
CA THR A 114 36.33 17.85 4.27
C THR A 114 35.69 19.03 3.54
N MET A 115 36.50 19.84 2.85
CA MET A 115 36.02 20.91 1.96
C MET A 115 35.05 20.42 0.85
N GLU A 116 35.01 19.11 0.57
CA GLU A 116 34.07 18.52 -0.37
C GLU A 116 32.62 18.65 0.12
N VAL A 117 32.40 18.62 1.44
CA VAL A 117 31.07 18.81 2.05
C VAL A 117 30.55 20.22 1.81
N LEU A 118 31.38 21.22 2.11
CA LEU A 118 31.03 22.63 1.87
C LEU A 118 30.77 22.91 0.39
N THR A 119 31.58 22.31 -0.49
CA THR A 119 31.41 22.45 -1.95
C THR A 119 30.09 21.84 -2.41
N PHE A 120 29.75 20.63 -1.95
CA PHE A 120 28.46 20.00 -2.23
C PHE A 120 27.27 20.85 -1.77
N LEU A 121 27.29 21.33 -0.52
CA LEU A 121 26.19 22.10 0.05
C LEU A 121 25.97 23.42 -0.71
N ARG A 122 27.05 24.11 -1.07
CA ARG A 122 26.99 25.34 -1.88
C ARG A 122 26.44 25.06 -3.28
N ASP A 123 27.00 24.06 -3.96
CA ASP A 123 26.66 23.78 -5.36
C ASP A 123 25.22 23.27 -5.48
N TRP A 124 24.72 22.55 -4.46
CA TRP A 124 23.32 22.15 -4.39
C TRP A 124 22.39 23.35 -4.16
N LEU A 125 22.67 24.22 -3.17
CA LEU A 125 21.86 25.43 -2.92
C LEU A 125 21.81 26.34 -4.16
N ASP A 126 22.92 26.47 -4.88
CA ASP A 126 22.98 27.22 -6.14
C ASP A 126 22.14 26.58 -7.24
N ALA A 127 22.14 25.24 -7.34
CA ALA A 127 21.37 24.52 -8.33
C ALA A 127 19.86 24.57 -8.07
N HIS A 128 19.47 24.32 -6.81
CA HIS A 128 18.10 24.30 -6.31
C HIS A 128 17.40 25.64 -6.51
N ILE A 129 18.05 26.73 -6.06
CA ILE A 129 17.44 28.06 -6.08
C ILE A 129 17.53 28.70 -7.47
N ALA A 130 18.70 28.63 -8.13
CA ALA A 130 19.00 29.52 -9.27
C ALA A 130 19.35 28.83 -10.60
N ALA A 131 19.74 27.55 -10.62
CA ALA A 131 20.16 26.90 -11.88
C ALA A 131 19.06 26.05 -12.53
N LEU A 132 18.12 25.55 -11.73
CA LEU A 132 16.96 24.78 -12.20
C LEU A 132 15.68 25.62 -12.25
N ASP A 133 15.75 26.90 -11.86
CA ASP A 133 14.64 27.87 -11.77
C ASP A 133 13.45 27.36 -10.92
N GLU A 134 13.62 26.35 -10.06
CA GLU A 134 12.50 25.68 -9.39
C GLU A 134 11.84 26.58 -8.35
N ASP A 135 12.64 27.21 -7.47
CA ASP A 135 12.16 28.14 -6.44
C ASP A 135 11.79 29.53 -7.00
N GLN A 136 12.50 30.01 -8.03
CA GLN A 136 12.20 31.33 -8.63
C GLN A 136 10.86 31.36 -9.35
N ASN A 137 10.32 30.20 -9.73
CA ASN A 137 8.99 30.10 -10.32
C ASN A 137 7.86 30.29 -9.29
N TYR A 138 8.14 30.32 -7.97
CA TYR A 138 7.10 30.49 -6.95
C TYR A 138 6.40 31.84 -7.01
N ALA A 139 7.09 32.92 -7.41
CA ALA A 139 6.58 34.28 -7.43
C ALA A 139 5.27 34.42 -8.24
N ASP A 140 5.25 33.82 -9.43
CA ASP A 140 4.10 33.85 -10.34
C ASP A 140 2.87 33.14 -9.71
N TYR A 141 3.07 32.09 -8.91
CA TYR A 141 2.00 31.40 -8.17
C TYR A 141 1.61 32.15 -6.90
N PHE A 142 2.57 32.74 -6.18
CA PHE A 142 2.32 33.51 -4.97
C PHE A 142 1.46 34.75 -5.25
N GLU A 143 1.80 35.52 -6.30
CA GLU A 143 1.05 36.72 -6.70
C GLU A 143 -0.35 36.42 -7.28
N SER A 144 -0.56 35.21 -7.84
CA SER A 144 -1.80 34.84 -8.53
C SER A 144 -2.77 33.96 -7.71
N GLU A 145 -2.28 33.23 -6.69
CA GLU A 145 -3.05 32.20 -5.98
C GLU A 145 -3.24 32.43 -4.46
N VAL A 146 -2.52 33.36 -3.84
CA VAL A 146 -2.68 33.68 -2.41
C VAL A 146 -3.67 34.83 -2.23
N ASP A 147 -4.91 34.53 -1.82
CA ASP A 147 -5.88 35.54 -1.36
C ASP A 147 -5.38 36.20 -0.06
N GLY A 148 -5.72 37.47 0.19
CA GLY A 148 -5.32 38.23 1.38
C GLY A 148 -5.78 37.68 2.75
N ASP A 149 -6.50 36.55 2.76
CA ASP A 149 -6.97 35.80 3.94
C ASP A 149 -6.22 34.45 4.13
N TYR A 150 -5.11 34.21 3.43
CA TYR A 150 -4.28 33.00 3.63
C TYR A 150 -3.63 33.03 5.03
N GLU A 151 -4.11 32.16 5.93
CA GLU A 151 -3.58 32.02 7.29
C GLU A 151 -2.56 30.87 7.35
N TYR A 152 -1.29 31.26 7.33
CA TYR A 152 -0.12 30.37 7.37
C TYR A 152 0.02 29.61 8.71
N ARG A 153 0.35 28.31 8.65
CA ARG A 153 0.67 27.47 9.81
C ARG A 153 1.97 26.68 9.60
N PRO A 154 3.12 27.15 10.10
CA PRO A 154 4.42 26.50 9.88
C PRO A 154 4.48 25.04 10.37
N GLY A 155 4.97 24.12 9.54
CA GLY A 155 5.57 22.85 9.97
C GLY A 155 4.63 21.65 10.16
N ALA A 156 3.52 21.55 9.43
CA ALA A 156 2.60 20.40 9.52
C ALA A 156 3.18 19.11 8.87
N LEU A 157 3.93 19.23 7.76
CA LEU A 157 4.57 18.09 7.07
C LEU A 157 5.81 17.53 7.78
N ARG A 158 6.25 18.18 8.86
CA ARG A 158 7.47 17.87 9.64
C ARG A 158 7.44 16.51 10.35
N GLN A 159 6.28 15.89 10.55
CA GLN A 159 6.14 14.75 11.48
C GLN A 159 6.52 13.37 10.88
N GLY A 160 6.70 13.24 9.56
CA GLY A 160 6.95 11.94 8.90
C GLY A 160 8.40 11.62 8.53
N ARG A 161 9.32 12.59 8.48
CA ARG A 161 10.67 12.39 7.87
C ARG A 161 11.65 11.56 8.71
N ARG A 162 11.50 11.49 10.04
CA ARG A 162 12.48 10.80 10.90
C ARG A 162 12.54 9.27 10.73
N ALA A 163 11.56 8.65 10.07
CA ALA A 163 11.51 7.21 9.86
C ALA A 163 12.11 6.75 8.51
N ALA A 164 12.27 7.65 7.53
CA ALA A 164 12.66 7.27 6.16
C ALA A 164 14.19 7.32 5.90
N ALA A 165 14.96 8.06 6.69
CA ALA A 165 16.36 8.35 6.39
C ALA A 165 17.39 7.31 6.90
N SER A 166 16.98 6.17 7.48
CA SER A 166 17.92 5.14 7.96
C SER A 166 18.04 3.91 7.04
N THR A 167 17.51 3.93 5.82
CA THR A 167 17.58 2.80 4.88
C THR A 167 18.64 3.01 3.80
N ASP A 168 19.83 3.48 4.15
CA ASP A 168 21.01 3.28 3.30
C ASP A 168 22.30 3.18 4.13
N ARG A 169 22.39 2.13 4.95
CA ARG A 169 23.67 1.55 5.32
C ARG A 169 23.55 0.06 5.10
N GLY A 170 24.44 -0.48 4.27
CA GLY A 170 24.56 -1.90 3.99
C GLY A 170 24.68 -2.71 5.27
N ASP A 171 23.54 -3.20 5.76
CA ASP A 171 23.49 -4.23 6.76
C ASP A 171 23.38 -5.55 5.99
N GLU A 172 24.54 -6.17 5.72
CA GLU A 172 24.64 -7.61 5.52
C GLU A 172 24.26 -8.34 6.83
N ARG A 173 23.11 -8.01 7.40
CA ARG A 173 22.36 -8.92 8.25
C ARG A 173 21.47 -9.67 7.29
N ALA A 174 21.90 -10.89 6.99
CA ALA A 174 20.96 -11.93 6.64
C ALA A 174 19.75 -11.78 7.57
N ALA A 175 18.65 -11.25 7.04
CA ALA A 175 17.33 -11.46 7.59
C ALA A 175 17.17 -12.98 7.56
N THR A 176 17.65 -13.62 8.63
CA THR A 176 17.15 -14.92 9.00
C THR A 176 15.67 -14.64 9.20
N ASN A 177 14.86 -14.96 8.19
CA ASN A 177 13.47 -15.32 8.33
C ASN A 177 13.44 -16.53 9.27
N GLY A 178 13.70 -16.18 10.53
CA GLY A 178 13.84 -17.06 11.66
C GLY A 178 12.53 -17.77 11.73
N ASP A 179 12.63 -19.08 11.60
CA ASP A 179 11.57 -20.03 11.82
C ASP A 179 10.56 -19.47 12.80
N ALA A 180 9.38 -19.16 12.29
CA ALA A 180 8.29 -18.60 13.04
C ALA A 180 7.88 -19.68 14.05
N THR A 181 8.59 -19.76 15.16
CA THR A 181 8.36 -20.70 16.24
C THR A 181 7.42 -20.03 17.21
N ALA A 182 6.30 -20.68 17.49
CA ALA A 182 5.33 -20.23 18.48
C ALA A 182 5.91 -20.37 19.90
N ALA A 183 6.86 -19.52 20.27
CA ALA A 183 7.25 -19.32 21.66
C ALA A 183 6.39 -18.19 22.25
N ASP A 184 6.02 -18.29 23.53
CA ASP A 184 5.42 -17.18 24.28
C ASP A 184 6.41 -16.00 24.25
N GLU A 185 6.23 -15.08 23.31
CA GLU A 185 7.05 -13.88 23.20
C GLU A 185 6.62 -12.85 24.25
N ALA A 186 7.60 -12.10 24.76
CA ALA A 186 7.35 -11.01 25.67
C ALA A 186 6.68 -9.87 24.88
N LEU A 187 5.37 -9.74 25.09
CA LEU A 187 4.66 -8.50 24.83
C LEU A 187 5.35 -7.37 25.60
N ASP A 188 5.32 -6.17 25.02
CA ASP A 188 5.60 -4.95 25.78
C ASP A 188 4.71 -4.99 27.04
N PRO A 189 5.29 -5.18 28.24
CA PRO A 189 4.52 -5.45 29.45
C PRO A 189 3.66 -4.26 29.86
N ASP A 190 3.98 -3.06 29.36
CA ASP A 190 3.25 -1.82 29.62
C ASP A 190 2.46 -1.34 28.37
N GLY A 191 2.54 -2.07 27.25
CA GLY A 191 1.90 -1.73 25.99
C GLY A 191 0.41 -2.12 25.92
N PRO A 192 -0.45 -1.32 25.27
CA PRO A 192 -1.85 -1.67 25.10
C PRO A 192 -2.03 -2.82 24.09
N VAL A 193 -3.01 -3.68 24.37
CA VAL A 193 -3.55 -4.64 23.40
C VAL A 193 -4.82 -4.05 22.81
N ALA A 194 -4.83 -3.80 21.50
CA ALA A 194 -6.03 -3.40 20.80
C ALA A 194 -6.83 -4.64 20.40
N ASP A 195 -8.14 -4.62 20.65
CA ASP A 195 -9.06 -5.73 20.40
C ASP A 195 -10.17 -5.26 19.44
N GLY A 196 -10.33 -5.96 18.32
CA GLY A 196 -11.36 -5.70 17.32
C GLY A 196 -12.74 -6.22 17.71
N GLY A 197 -12.85 -6.91 18.85
CA GLY A 197 -14.10 -7.47 19.36
C GLY A 197 -14.43 -8.83 18.76
N PRO A 198 -15.65 -9.35 19.00
CA PRO A 198 -16.05 -10.66 18.51
C PRO A 198 -16.27 -10.66 16.99
N LEU A 199 -16.03 -11.81 16.36
CA LEU A 199 -16.34 -12.06 14.94
C LEU A 199 -17.08 -13.38 14.82
N ASP A 200 -18.16 -13.38 14.04
CA ASP A 200 -18.83 -14.61 13.62
C ASP A 200 -18.17 -15.12 12.33
N VAL A 201 -17.43 -16.22 12.43
CA VAL A 201 -16.73 -16.81 11.29
C VAL A 201 -17.53 -18.00 10.79
N PRO A 202 -17.93 -18.02 9.50
CA PRO A 202 -18.64 -19.15 8.91
C PRO A 202 -18.01 -20.50 9.29
N GLU A 203 -18.87 -21.47 9.64
CA GLU A 203 -18.45 -22.84 9.84
C GLU A 203 -18.20 -23.53 8.48
N GLY A 204 -17.52 -24.67 8.49
CA GLY A 204 -17.27 -25.45 7.27
C GLY A 204 -16.05 -25.00 6.46
N THR A 205 -16.02 -25.42 5.20
CA THR A 205 -14.93 -25.16 4.24
C THR A 205 -15.30 -24.01 3.31
N VAL A 206 -14.34 -23.50 2.55
CA VAL A 206 -14.62 -22.50 1.50
C VAL A 206 -15.61 -23.06 0.47
N ALA A 207 -15.58 -24.37 0.19
CA ALA A 207 -16.51 -25.01 -0.74
C ALA A 207 -17.96 -25.00 -0.21
N ASP A 208 -18.16 -25.43 1.05
CA ASP A 208 -19.47 -25.45 1.72
C ASP A 208 -20.05 -24.04 1.89
N TRP A 209 -19.20 -23.09 2.29
CA TRP A 209 -19.54 -21.67 2.36
C TRP A 209 -19.96 -21.12 0.99
N PHE A 210 -19.19 -21.39 -0.06
CA PHE A 210 -19.50 -20.86 -1.39
C PHE A 210 -20.76 -21.49 -2.00
N GLU A 211 -21.04 -22.77 -1.72
CA GLU A 211 -22.31 -23.41 -2.08
C GLU A 211 -23.49 -22.68 -1.40
N SER A 212 -23.36 -22.36 -0.11
CA SER A 212 -24.38 -21.59 0.61
C SER A 212 -24.57 -20.16 0.05
N VAL A 213 -23.49 -19.50 -0.36
CA VAL A 213 -23.55 -18.18 -1.03
C VAL A 213 -24.29 -18.29 -2.37
N ALA A 214 -23.97 -19.31 -3.18
CA ALA A 214 -24.64 -19.54 -4.46
C ALA A 214 -26.11 -19.88 -4.27
N GLU A 215 -26.49 -20.67 -3.26
CA GLU A 215 -27.90 -20.93 -2.94
C GLU A 215 -28.68 -19.64 -2.59
N ALA A 216 -28.03 -18.68 -1.92
CA ALA A 216 -28.65 -17.42 -1.54
C ALA A 216 -28.71 -16.38 -2.69
N HIS A 217 -27.76 -16.44 -3.62
CA HIS A 217 -27.54 -15.39 -4.63
C HIS A 217 -27.42 -15.90 -6.07
N GLY A 218 -27.84 -17.13 -6.36
CA GLY A 218 -27.54 -17.89 -7.58
C GLY A 218 -27.68 -17.13 -8.90
N ASP A 219 -28.78 -16.40 -9.07
CA ASP A 219 -29.13 -15.64 -10.27
C ASP A 219 -28.48 -14.24 -10.36
N ARG A 220 -27.74 -13.82 -9.32
CA ARG A 220 -26.99 -12.56 -9.33
C ARG A 220 -25.62 -12.73 -9.99
N PRO A 221 -25.05 -11.67 -10.57
CA PRO A 221 -23.66 -11.67 -11.02
C PRO A 221 -22.68 -11.92 -9.86
N ALA A 222 -21.84 -12.93 -10.02
CA ALA A 222 -20.67 -13.19 -9.16
C ALA A 222 -19.39 -12.62 -9.75
N ALA A 223 -19.36 -12.42 -11.07
CA ALA A 223 -18.20 -11.91 -11.79
C ALA A 223 -18.59 -11.06 -13.00
N LEU A 224 -17.81 -10.00 -13.23
CA LEU A 224 -17.77 -9.26 -14.49
C LEU A 224 -16.47 -9.62 -15.21
N VAL A 225 -16.58 -10.29 -16.34
CA VAL A 225 -15.45 -10.82 -17.11
C VAL A 225 -15.21 -9.92 -18.32
N PRO A 226 -13.98 -9.41 -18.54
CA PRO A 226 -13.68 -8.56 -19.69
C PRO A 226 -13.87 -9.32 -21.01
N THR A 227 -14.36 -8.61 -22.02
CA THR A 227 -14.61 -9.08 -23.38
C THR A 227 -14.20 -7.98 -24.37
N ALA A 228 -14.21 -8.28 -25.68
CA ALA A 228 -13.91 -7.28 -26.70
C ALA A 228 -14.88 -6.07 -26.70
N ASP A 229 -16.11 -6.27 -26.21
CA ASP A 229 -17.19 -5.28 -26.24
C ASP A 229 -17.52 -4.69 -24.85
N GLY A 230 -16.67 -4.90 -23.84
CA GLY A 230 -16.90 -4.48 -22.45
C GLY A 230 -16.84 -5.65 -21.48
N TYR A 231 -17.85 -5.82 -20.62
CA TYR A 231 -17.87 -6.86 -19.59
C TYR A 231 -19.07 -7.80 -19.76
N ALA A 232 -18.84 -9.09 -19.59
CA ALA A 232 -19.87 -10.13 -19.55
C ALA A 232 -20.09 -10.60 -18.11
N GLU A 233 -21.35 -10.67 -17.70
CA GLU A 233 -21.74 -11.20 -16.40
C GLU A 233 -21.63 -12.73 -16.37
N ARG A 234 -21.16 -13.25 -15.24
CA ARG A 234 -21.28 -14.65 -14.84
C ARG A 234 -21.95 -14.71 -13.49
N THR A 235 -22.99 -15.52 -13.39
CA THR A 235 -23.79 -15.63 -12.17
C THR A 235 -23.10 -16.49 -11.10
N PHE A 236 -23.60 -16.45 -9.86
CA PHE A 236 -23.14 -17.38 -8.82
C PHE A 236 -23.43 -18.84 -9.21
N ASP A 237 -24.58 -19.11 -9.84
CA ASP A 237 -24.94 -20.43 -10.37
C ASP A 237 -23.94 -20.90 -11.45
N ASP A 238 -23.55 -20.00 -12.38
CA ASP A 238 -22.56 -20.32 -13.41
C ASP A 238 -21.19 -20.63 -12.78
N LEU A 239 -20.79 -19.87 -11.76
CA LEU A 239 -19.49 -20.01 -11.12
C LEU A 239 -19.41 -21.30 -10.30
N VAL A 240 -20.44 -21.62 -9.50
CA VAL A 240 -20.47 -22.84 -8.69
C VAL A 240 -20.54 -24.09 -9.58
N ASP A 241 -21.39 -24.13 -10.61
CA ASP A 241 -21.47 -25.28 -11.53
C ASP A 241 -20.14 -25.48 -12.27
N ARG A 242 -19.54 -24.39 -12.78
CA ARG A 242 -18.24 -24.48 -13.47
C ARG A 242 -17.14 -24.96 -12.52
N ALA A 243 -17.05 -24.42 -11.31
CA ALA A 243 -16.05 -24.83 -10.32
C ALA A 243 -16.21 -26.29 -9.90
N GLN A 244 -17.44 -26.77 -9.68
CA GLN A 244 -17.71 -28.18 -9.33
C GLN A 244 -17.35 -29.14 -10.47
N ARG A 245 -17.66 -28.79 -11.72
CA ARG A 245 -17.26 -29.58 -12.90
C ARG A 245 -15.76 -29.64 -13.07
N VAL A 246 -15.08 -28.50 -12.89
CA VAL A 246 -13.61 -28.43 -12.95
C VAL A 246 -12.99 -29.23 -11.80
N ALA A 247 -13.55 -29.17 -10.59
CA ALA A 247 -13.10 -29.98 -9.45
C ALA A 247 -13.14 -31.48 -9.77
N ALA A 248 -14.26 -31.95 -10.34
CA ALA A 248 -14.38 -33.35 -10.78
C ALA A 248 -13.39 -33.70 -11.90
N GLY A 249 -13.15 -32.78 -12.83
CA GLY A 249 -12.14 -32.92 -13.89
C GLY A 249 -10.72 -33.04 -13.35
N LEU A 250 -10.31 -32.17 -12.42
CA LEU A 250 -8.99 -32.19 -11.77
C LEU A 250 -8.74 -33.52 -11.05
N LEU A 251 -9.73 -34.03 -10.31
CA LEU A 251 -9.65 -35.36 -9.69
C LEU A 251 -9.51 -36.47 -10.74
N GLY A 252 -10.20 -36.35 -11.88
CA GLY A 252 -10.07 -37.26 -13.02
C GLY A 252 -8.71 -37.21 -13.72
N SER A 253 -8.00 -36.08 -13.63
CA SER A 253 -6.65 -35.88 -14.17
C SER A 253 -5.54 -36.49 -13.31
N GLY A 254 -5.86 -37.01 -12.12
CA GLY A 254 -4.93 -37.73 -11.26
C GLY A 254 -4.60 -37.05 -9.94
N PHE A 255 -5.14 -35.85 -9.67
CA PHE A 255 -5.06 -35.24 -8.35
C PHE A 255 -5.91 -36.02 -7.33
N VAL A 256 -5.45 -36.08 -6.09
CA VAL A 256 -6.18 -36.66 -4.96
C VAL A 256 -6.35 -35.63 -3.84
N PRO A 257 -7.39 -35.73 -3.00
CA PRO A 257 -7.58 -34.81 -1.89
C PRO A 257 -6.34 -34.66 -1.01
N GLY A 258 -6.02 -33.42 -0.64
CA GLY A 258 -4.79 -33.03 0.07
C GLY A 258 -3.60 -32.69 -0.84
N ASP A 259 -3.67 -32.97 -2.14
CA ASP A 259 -2.64 -32.54 -3.10
C ASP A 259 -2.56 -31.01 -3.17
N ARG A 260 -1.33 -30.51 -3.39
CA ARG A 260 -1.05 -29.08 -3.54
C ARG A 260 -0.99 -28.74 -5.02
N VAL A 261 -1.85 -27.83 -5.47
CA VAL A 261 -1.98 -27.47 -6.88
C VAL A 261 -1.50 -26.03 -7.09
N GLY A 262 -0.40 -25.88 -7.83
CA GLY A 262 0.09 -24.57 -8.25
C GLY A 262 -0.91 -23.89 -9.18
N ILE A 263 -1.22 -22.61 -8.97
CA ILE A 263 -1.98 -21.80 -9.93
C ILE A 263 -1.04 -20.69 -10.43
N ALA A 264 -0.48 -20.91 -11.61
CA ALA A 264 0.51 -20.04 -12.26
C ALA A 264 -0.12 -19.38 -13.50
N ALA A 265 -0.99 -18.40 -13.26
CA ALA A 265 -1.69 -17.71 -14.33
C ALA A 265 -2.00 -16.25 -13.94
N GLU A 266 -2.16 -15.40 -14.95
CA GLU A 266 -2.67 -14.04 -14.77
C GLU A 266 -4.07 -14.04 -14.11
N SER A 267 -4.37 -12.93 -13.42
CA SER A 267 -5.63 -12.82 -12.67
C SER A 267 -6.81 -12.62 -13.61
N ARG A 268 -7.72 -13.59 -13.62
CA ARG A 268 -8.90 -13.65 -14.50
C ARG A 268 -9.97 -14.55 -13.91
N TYR A 269 -11.15 -14.59 -14.52
CA TYR A 269 -12.27 -15.41 -14.06
C TYR A 269 -11.90 -16.88 -13.89
N GLU A 270 -11.21 -17.47 -14.87
CA GLU A 270 -10.75 -18.85 -14.83
C GLU A 270 -9.84 -19.14 -13.62
N TRP A 271 -9.05 -18.15 -13.16
CA TRP A 271 -8.21 -18.31 -11.97
C TRP A 271 -9.08 -18.59 -10.74
N SER A 272 -10.13 -17.80 -10.55
CA SER A 272 -11.09 -17.98 -9.46
C SER A 272 -11.88 -19.29 -9.58
N VAL A 273 -12.20 -19.72 -10.80
CA VAL A 273 -12.80 -21.03 -11.06
C VAL A 273 -11.88 -22.16 -10.59
N VAL A 274 -10.59 -22.10 -10.95
CA VAL A 274 -9.58 -23.10 -10.54
C VAL A 274 -9.40 -23.10 -9.02
N ASP A 275 -9.37 -21.92 -8.41
CA ASP A 275 -9.23 -21.80 -6.98
C ASP A 275 -10.40 -22.46 -6.24
N LEU A 276 -11.64 -22.09 -6.57
CA LEU A 276 -12.84 -22.73 -6.02
C LEU A 276 -12.89 -24.23 -6.35
N ALA A 277 -12.47 -24.63 -7.55
CA ALA A 277 -12.40 -26.04 -7.93
C ALA A 277 -11.43 -26.83 -7.04
N CYS A 278 -10.29 -26.24 -6.65
CA CYS A 278 -9.40 -26.83 -5.66
C CYS A 278 -10.12 -27.01 -4.32
N GLN A 279 -10.83 -25.97 -3.85
CA GLN A 279 -11.59 -26.04 -2.60
C GLN A 279 -12.66 -27.14 -2.65
N PHE A 280 -13.42 -27.25 -3.74
CA PHE A 280 -14.45 -28.30 -3.94
C PHE A 280 -13.84 -29.70 -4.03
N ALA A 281 -12.70 -29.85 -4.69
CA ALA A 281 -12.00 -31.14 -4.83
C ALA A 281 -11.33 -31.60 -3.52
N GLY A 282 -11.20 -30.73 -2.52
CA GLY A 282 -10.42 -30.97 -1.31
C GLY A 282 -8.91 -30.90 -1.57
N LEU A 283 -8.50 -30.07 -2.53
CA LEU A 283 -7.11 -29.79 -2.89
C LEU A 283 -6.66 -28.48 -2.23
N VAL A 284 -5.35 -28.36 -2.01
CA VAL A 284 -4.74 -27.14 -1.47
C VAL A 284 -4.26 -26.27 -2.62
N SER A 285 -4.90 -25.13 -2.86
CA SER A 285 -4.45 -24.19 -3.89
C SER A 285 -3.11 -23.57 -3.50
N VAL A 286 -2.19 -23.38 -4.44
CA VAL A 286 -0.90 -22.71 -4.21
C VAL A 286 -0.70 -21.65 -5.28
N PRO A 287 -1.16 -20.41 -5.05
CA PRO A 287 -0.97 -19.33 -6.00
C PRO A 287 0.50 -19.00 -6.22
N LEU A 288 0.89 -18.91 -7.48
CA LEU A 288 2.23 -18.49 -7.91
C LEU A 288 2.11 -17.14 -8.62
N TYR A 289 2.93 -16.17 -8.24
CA TYR A 289 2.87 -14.85 -8.84
C TYR A 289 3.35 -14.91 -10.29
N PRO A 290 2.62 -14.30 -11.25
CA PRO A 290 3.08 -14.19 -12.64
C PRO A 290 4.41 -13.44 -12.77
N SER A 291 4.70 -12.54 -11.83
CA SER A 291 5.94 -11.78 -11.76
C SER A 291 7.15 -12.58 -11.25
N PHE A 292 6.96 -13.81 -10.76
CA PHE A 292 8.06 -14.65 -10.32
C PHE A 292 8.93 -15.06 -11.50
N THR A 293 10.24 -14.99 -11.27
CA THR A 293 11.21 -15.64 -12.15
C THR A 293 11.07 -17.16 -12.06
N ALA A 294 11.50 -17.87 -13.10
CA ALA A 294 11.64 -19.33 -13.12
C ALA A 294 12.33 -19.93 -11.87
N GLU A 295 13.34 -19.23 -11.33
CA GLU A 295 14.00 -19.67 -10.10
C GLU A 295 13.11 -19.49 -8.86
N GLN A 296 12.45 -18.34 -8.71
CA GLN A 296 11.50 -18.10 -7.62
C GLN A 296 10.34 -19.09 -7.66
N THR A 297 9.76 -19.31 -8.84
CA THR A 297 8.68 -20.28 -9.07
C THR A 297 9.09 -21.69 -8.64
N ARG A 298 10.28 -22.17 -9.04
CA ARG A 298 10.79 -23.49 -8.63
C ARG A 298 11.04 -23.59 -7.13
N ARG A 299 11.55 -22.54 -6.49
CA ARG A 299 11.73 -22.50 -5.03
C ARG A 299 10.39 -22.54 -4.31
N ALA A 300 9.43 -21.71 -4.71
CA ALA A 300 8.08 -21.68 -4.16
C ALA A 300 7.42 -23.05 -4.31
N ALA A 301 7.44 -23.63 -5.51
CA ALA A 301 6.89 -24.94 -5.81
C ALA A 301 7.52 -26.07 -4.97
N GLY A 302 8.85 -26.07 -4.85
CA GLY A 302 9.58 -27.04 -4.03
C GLY A 302 9.24 -26.91 -2.54
N SER A 303 9.14 -25.68 -2.03
CA SER A 303 8.81 -25.42 -0.63
C SER A 303 7.37 -25.79 -0.26
N ALA A 304 6.42 -25.62 -1.19
CA ALA A 304 5.03 -26.01 -0.99
C ALA A 304 4.76 -27.50 -1.25
N GLY A 305 5.66 -28.19 -1.95
CA GLY A 305 5.50 -29.60 -2.31
C GLY A 305 4.35 -29.82 -3.29
N LEU A 306 4.39 -29.13 -4.43
CA LEU A 306 3.34 -29.22 -5.45
C LEU A 306 3.23 -30.63 -6.07
N SER A 307 1.99 -31.11 -6.21
CA SER A 307 1.64 -32.34 -6.93
C SER A 307 1.40 -32.07 -8.43
N GLY A 308 1.15 -30.81 -8.79
CA GLY A 308 0.91 -30.38 -10.17
C GLY A 308 0.63 -28.88 -10.28
N VAL A 309 0.39 -28.40 -11.49
CA VAL A 309 0.18 -26.98 -11.79
C VAL A 309 -0.93 -26.76 -12.83
N VAL A 310 -1.72 -25.72 -12.61
CA VAL A 310 -2.64 -25.12 -13.57
C VAL A 310 -2.02 -23.80 -14.06
N THR A 311 -1.88 -23.63 -15.37
CA THR A 311 -0.96 -22.63 -15.94
C THR A 311 -1.46 -22.08 -17.29
N ASP A 312 -1.10 -20.84 -17.61
CA ASP A 312 -1.38 -20.19 -18.91
C ASP A 312 -0.18 -20.27 -19.88
N GLY A 313 0.85 -21.03 -19.52
CA GLY A 313 2.08 -21.18 -20.32
C GLY A 313 3.07 -20.03 -20.15
N GLY A 314 2.85 -19.12 -19.19
CA GLY A 314 3.77 -18.03 -18.85
C GLY A 314 5.09 -18.49 -18.18
N PRO A 315 6.01 -17.57 -17.83
CA PRO A 315 7.34 -17.92 -17.29
C PRO A 315 7.34 -18.77 -16.01
N ALA A 316 6.23 -18.76 -15.27
CA ALA A 316 5.99 -19.57 -14.08
C ALA A 316 5.58 -21.04 -14.39
N ASP A 317 5.62 -21.45 -15.66
CA ASP A 317 5.28 -22.80 -16.12
C ASP A 317 6.20 -23.91 -15.58
N ASP A 318 7.38 -23.54 -15.09
CA ASP A 318 8.43 -24.50 -14.68
C ASP A 318 8.27 -25.03 -13.25
N GLY A 319 7.19 -24.62 -12.55
CA GLY A 319 6.92 -24.98 -11.15
C GLY A 319 6.44 -26.40 -10.90
N SER A 320 6.12 -27.21 -11.91
CA SER A 320 5.70 -28.60 -11.65
C SER A 320 6.89 -29.49 -11.29
N ALA A 321 6.74 -30.34 -10.28
CA ALA A 321 7.66 -31.45 -10.07
C ALA A 321 7.75 -32.33 -11.32
N ASP A 322 8.91 -32.95 -11.58
CA ASP A 322 9.10 -33.86 -12.71
C ASP A 322 8.07 -35.00 -12.63
N GLY A 323 7.19 -35.11 -13.63
CA GLY A 323 6.07 -36.06 -13.66
C GLY A 323 4.78 -35.62 -12.94
N GLY A 324 4.69 -34.38 -12.45
CA GLY A 324 3.46 -33.80 -11.87
C GLY A 324 2.38 -33.53 -12.92
N VAL A 325 1.13 -33.44 -12.47
CA VAL A 325 -0.02 -33.15 -13.35
C VAL A 325 0.09 -31.71 -13.86
N ARG A 326 -0.12 -31.50 -15.16
CA ARG A 326 -0.17 -30.17 -15.78
C ARG A 326 -1.50 -29.96 -16.47
N VAL A 327 -2.13 -28.83 -16.20
CA VAL A 327 -3.41 -28.44 -16.78
C VAL A 327 -3.28 -27.04 -17.36
N ASP A 328 -3.73 -26.88 -18.60
CA ASP A 328 -3.86 -25.57 -19.23
C ASP A 328 -5.10 -24.86 -18.68
N ILE A 329 -4.95 -23.63 -18.19
CA ILE A 329 -6.06 -22.84 -17.64
C ILE A 329 -7.06 -22.39 -18.73
N ASP A 330 -6.66 -22.41 -20.01
CA ASP A 330 -7.54 -22.14 -21.15
C ASP A 330 -8.34 -23.39 -21.58
N ASP A 331 -7.94 -24.59 -21.16
CA ASP A 331 -8.59 -25.88 -21.45
C ASP A 331 -8.80 -26.71 -20.18
N LEU A 332 -9.56 -26.14 -19.24
CA LEU A 332 -9.80 -26.77 -17.94
C LEU A 332 -10.57 -28.10 -18.09
N PRO A 333 -10.08 -29.20 -17.47
CA PRO A 333 -10.77 -30.48 -17.51
C PRO A 333 -12.10 -30.36 -16.78
N THR A 334 -13.16 -30.91 -17.35
CA THR A 334 -14.49 -30.95 -16.73
C THR A 334 -15.05 -32.36 -16.71
N ALA A 335 -15.77 -32.70 -15.65
CA ALA A 335 -16.52 -33.94 -15.53
C ALA A 335 -17.84 -33.68 -14.79
N GLU A 336 -18.77 -34.64 -14.87
CA GLU A 336 -20.01 -34.56 -14.09
C GLU A 336 -19.68 -34.57 -12.58
N PRO A 337 -20.15 -33.58 -11.80
CA PRO A 337 -19.86 -33.50 -10.37
C PRO A 337 -20.43 -34.71 -9.65
N GLY A 338 -19.55 -35.53 -9.10
CA GLY A 338 -19.92 -36.63 -8.22
C GLY A 338 -19.95 -36.16 -6.76
N ASN A 339 -19.52 -37.04 -5.87
CA ASN A 339 -19.28 -36.65 -4.49
C ASN A 339 -17.94 -35.92 -4.36
N LEU A 340 -17.98 -34.60 -4.23
CA LEU A 340 -16.81 -33.73 -4.12
C LEU A 340 -16.25 -33.74 -2.68
N PRO A 341 -14.97 -34.11 -2.48
CA PRO A 341 -14.40 -34.29 -1.13
C PRO A 341 -14.34 -33.03 -0.27
N GLY A 342 -14.14 -31.86 -0.88
CA GLY A 342 -13.97 -30.59 -0.18
C GLY A 342 -15.22 -30.10 0.57
N LEU A 343 -16.41 -30.59 0.20
CA LEU A 343 -17.66 -30.33 0.91
C LEU A 343 -17.73 -31.03 2.28
N ARG A 344 -16.82 -31.95 2.57
CA ARG A 344 -16.79 -32.72 3.83
C ARG A 344 -15.49 -32.62 4.61
N ALA A 345 -14.55 -31.78 4.16
CA ALA A 345 -13.31 -31.55 4.89
C ALA A 345 -13.56 -30.70 6.15
N ASP A 346 -12.62 -30.71 7.10
CA ASP A 346 -12.68 -29.81 8.26
C ASP A 346 -12.20 -28.41 7.83
N GLY A 347 -12.93 -27.35 8.19
CA GLY A 347 -12.53 -25.97 7.92
C GLY A 347 -11.18 -25.56 8.55
N ARG A 348 -10.63 -26.36 9.46
CA ARG A 348 -9.30 -26.21 10.04
C ARG A 348 -8.19 -26.87 9.22
N GLU A 349 -8.51 -27.60 8.17
CA GLU A 349 -7.52 -28.12 7.24
C GLU A 349 -6.96 -26.98 6.35
N PRO A 350 -5.71 -27.09 5.87
CA PRO A 350 -5.13 -26.13 4.94
C PRO A 350 -5.95 -26.02 3.65
N ALA A 351 -6.35 -24.80 3.30
CA ALA A 351 -7.03 -24.44 2.05
C ALA A 351 -6.06 -23.92 0.98
N THR A 352 -5.00 -23.24 1.43
CA THR A 352 -4.03 -22.62 0.53
C THR A 352 -2.65 -22.46 1.15
N VAL A 353 -1.64 -22.39 0.30
CA VAL A 353 -0.30 -21.90 0.65
C VAL A 353 -0.01 -20.64 -0.16
N VAL A 354 0.35 -19.54 0.49
CA VAL A 354 0.64 -18.25 -0.16
C VAL A 354 2.08 -17.81 0.11
N PHE A 355 2.60 -16.97 -0.78
CA PHE A 355 3.98 -16.48 -0.70
C PHE A 355 4.00 -14.96 -0.55
N ASP A 356 5.02 -14.47 0.13
CA ASP A 356 5.39 -13.06 0.10
C ASP A 356 6.14 -12.79 -1.22
N PRO A 357 5.64 -11.91 -2.09
CA PRO A 357 6.31 -11.62 -3.35
C PRO A 357 7.65 -10.91 -3.16
N ALA A 358 7.85 -10.20 -2.05
CA ALA A 358 9.10 -9.55 -1.69
C ALA A 358 10.05 -10.48 -0.89
N GLY A 359 9.57 -11.62 -0.42
CA GLY A 359 10.33 -12.57 0.40
C GLY A 359 11.46 -13.26 -0.39
N SER A 360 12.69 -13.20 0.13
CA SER A 360 13.86 -13.80 -0.54
C SER A 360 13.96 -15.32 -0.40
N ASP A 361 13.40 -15.89 0.67
CA ASP A 361 13.42 -17.33 0.95
C ASP A 361 12.29 -18.12 0.27
N GLN A 362 11.26 -17.42 -0.23
CA GLN A 362 10.05 -18.02 -0.80
C GLN A 362 9.43 -19.09 0.10
N ALA A 363 9.45 -18.84 1.42
CA ALA A 363 8.79 -19.72 2.38
C ALA A 363 7.27 -19.49 2.35
N GLY A 364 6.52 -20.53 1.99
CA GLY A 364 5.06 -20.49 1.95
C GLY A 364 4.44 -20.33 3.34
N HIS A 365 3.27 -19.68 3.38
CA HIS A 365 2.41 -19.55 4.55
C HIS A 365 1.11 -20.31 4.29
N ALA A 366 0.84 -21.35 5.06
CA ALA A 366 -0.36 -22.16 4.94
C ALA A 366 -1.52 -21.50 5.69
N PHE A 367 -2.67 -21.42 5.04
CA PHE A 367 -3.92 -20.91 5.61
C PHE A 367 -4.99 -21.97 5.57
N THR A 368 -5.77 -22.05 6.65
CA THR A 368 -6.94 -22.92 6.72
C THR A 368 -8.12 -22.28 6.01
N HIS A 369 -9.15 -23.07 5.67
CA HIS A 369 -10.39 -22.52 5.13
C HIS A 369 -10.98 -21.46 6.08
N ARG A 370 -11.01 -21.77 7.39
CA ARG A 370 -11.53 -20.87 8.42
C ARG A 370 -10.77 -19.55 8.49
N ALA A 371 -9.45 -19.54 8.26
CA ALA A 371 -8.68 -18.29 8.30
C ALA A 371 -9.03 -17.36 7.13
N LEU A 372 -9.21 -17.91 5.92
CA LEU A 372 -9.66 -17.13 4.76
C LEU A 372 -11.08 -16.58 4.96
N LEU A 373 -11.99 -17.42 5.46
CA LEU A 373 -13.37 -17.02 5.76
C LEU A 373 -13.45 -15.99 6.90
N ALA A 374 -12.54 -16.06 7.87
CA ALA A 374 -12.46 -15.05 8.93
C ALA A 374 -12.05 -13.68 8.37
N GLY A 375 -11.06 -13.62 7.48
CA GLY A 375 -10.70 -12.36 6.82
C GLY A 375 -11.86 -11.78 6.01
N ALA A 376 -12.58 -12.63 5.27
CA ALA A 376 -13.74 -12.20 4.48
C ALA A 376 -14.91 -11.73 5.36
N ALA A 377 -15.19 -12.42 6.46
CA ALA A 377 -16.22 -12.03 7.43
C ALA A 377 -15.87 -10.72 8.14
N ALA A 378 -14.61 -10.54 8.54
CA ALA A 378 -14.15 -9.32 9.19
C ALA A 378 -14.31 -8.10 8.28
N LEU A 379 -13.94 -8.22 7.00
CA LEU A 379 -14.20 -7.17 6.01
C LEU A 379 -15.70 -6.92 5.81
N ALA A 380 -16.54 -7.96 5.78
CA ALA A 380 -17.99 -7.79 5.61
C ALA A 380 -18.66 -7.07 6.79
N ASP A 381 -18.18 -7.28 8.02
CA ASP A 381 -18.67 -6.60 9.22
C ASP A 381 -18.31 -5.10 9.21
N ASP A 382 -17.09 -4.75 8.82
CA ASP A 382 -16.62 -3.36 8.78
C ASP A 382 -17.02 -2.59 7.50
N LEU A 383 -17.32 -3.32 6.43
CA LEU A 383 -17.65 -2.81 5.10
C LEU A 383 -18.93 -3.46 4.57
N PRO A 384 -20.09 -3.20 5.21
CA PRO A 384 -21.35 -3.78 4.75
C PRO A 384 -21.67 -3.29 3.33
N LEU A 385 -22.04 -4.23 2.45
CA LEU A 385 -22.46 -3.97 1.08
C LEU A 385 -23.87 -4.49 0.83
N ALA A 386 -24.56 -3.84 -0.11
CA ALA A 386 -25.81 -4.38 -0.64
C ALA A 386 -25.52 -5.54 -1.62
N PRO A 387 -26.32 -6.62 -1.61
CA PRO A 387 -26.21 -7.64 -2.64
C PRO A 387 -26.39 -7.06 -4.05
N GLY A 388 -25.52 -7.46 -4.98
CA GLY A 388 -25.44 -6.92 -6.33
C GLY A 388 -24.49 -5.73 -6.50
N SER A 389 -23.81 -5.28 -5.44
CA SER A 389 -22.67 -4.36 -5.57
C SER A 389 -21.53 -5.01 -6.37
N THR A 390 -20.54 -4.22 -6.79
CA THR A 390 -19.39 -4.72 -7.56
C THR A 390 -18.08 -4.22 -6.97
N GLY A 391 -17.08 -5.09 -6.86
CA GLY A 391 -15.73 -4.71 -6.45
C GLY A 391 -14.65 -5.12 -7.45
N THR A 392 -13.54 -4.40 -7.47
CA THR A 392 -12.46 -4.60 -8.45
C THR A 392 -11.50 -5.73 -8.06
N CYS A 393 -11.03 -6.47 -9.07
CA CYS A 393 -9.91 -7.40 -8.98
C CYS A 393 -8.80 -6.95 -9.94
N PHE A 394 -8.03 -5.94 -9.50
CA PHE A 394 -6.96 -5.32 -10.27
C PHE A 394 -5.55 -5.66 -9.74
N LEU A 395 -5.49 -6.38 -8.63
CA LEU A 395 -4.26 -6.94 -8.09
C LEU A 395 -4.14 -8.42 -8.45
N PRO A 396 -2.93 -9.00 -8.39
CA PRO A 396 -2.77 -10.44 -8.57
C PRO A 396 -3.60 -11.23 -7.54
N LEU A 397 -4.39 -12.20 -7.97
CA LEU A 397 -5.12 -13.14 -7.10
C LEU A 397 -4.19 -14.07 -6.32
N ALA A 398 -2.91 -14.14 -6.72
CA ALA A 398 -1.87 -14.74 -5.90
C ALA A 398 -1.59 -13.98 -4.60
N HIS A 399 -1.93 -12.70 -4.56
CA HIS A 399 -1.84 -11.90 -3.36
C HIS A 399 -3.04 -12.13 -2.44
N VAL A 400 -2.78 -12.60 -1.22
CA VAL A 400 -3.83 -13.03 -0.29
C VAL A 400 -4.84 -11.92 0.05
N TYR A 401 -4.41 -10.66 0.14
CA TYR A 401 -5.31 -9.50 0.30
C TYR A 401 -6.38 -9.43 -0.81
N GLN A 402 -6.00 -9.49 -2.09
CA GLN A 402 -6.97 -9.45 -3.19
C GLN A 402 -7.90 -10.65 -3.14
N ARG A 403 -7.37 -11.82 -2.80
CA ARG A 403 -8.15 -13.06 -2.74
C ARG A 403 -9.18 -13.05 -1.60
N VAL A 404 -8.81 -12.55 -0.41
CA VAL A 404 -9.75 -12.36 0.70
C VAL A 404 -10.79 -11.28 0.36
N ALA A 405 -10.38 -10.20 -0.33
CA ALA A 405 -11.34 -9.20 -0.83
C ALA A 405 -12.35 -9.80 -1.82
N THR A 406 -11.94 -10.71 -2.70
CA THR A 406 -12.83 -11.48 -3.59
C THR A 406 -13.85 -12.30 -2.77
N TYR A 407 -13.41 -12.99 -1.72
CA TYR A 407 -14.33 -13.76 -0.85
C TYR A 407 -15.29 -12.87 -0.07
N TYR A 408 -14.83 -11.70 0.39
CA TYR A 408 -15.67 -10.68 1.01
C TYR A 408 -16.76 -10.16 0.04
N LEU A 409 -16.41 -9.90 -1.21
CA LEU A 409 -17.41 -9.48 -2.21
C LEU A 409 -18.46 -10.57 -2.41
N TRP A 410 -18.04 -11.82 -2.55
CA TRP A 410 -18.99 -12.93 -2.67
C TRP A 410 -19.83 -13.16 -1.41
N SER A 411 -19.28 -12.98 -0.20
CA SER A 411 -20.04 -13.16 1.05
C SER A 411 -21.22 -12.19 1.18
N THR A 412 -21.13 -11.03 0.52
CA THR A 412 -22.20 -10.02 0.48
C THR A 412 -23.14 -10.17 -0.73
N GLY A 413 -22.93 -11.19 -1.57
CA GLY A 413 -23.67 -11.36 -2.82
C GLY A 413 -23.29 -10.34 -3.90
N SER A 414 -22.08 -9.79 -3.82
CA SER A 414 -21.51 -8.81 -4.75
C SER A 414 -20.67 -9.49 -5.84
N ALA A 415 -20.55 -8.82 -6.99
CA ALA A 415 -19.75 -9.28 -8.11
C ALA A 415 -18.28 -8.85 -8.00
N VAL A 416 -17.39 -9.65 -8.58
CA VAL A 416 -15.97 -9.34 -8.74
C VAL A 416 -15.68 -8.98 -10.19
N ALA A 417 -15.20 -7.76 -10.43
CA ALA A 417 -14.83 -7.29 -11.76
C ALA A 417 -13.34 -7.47 -12.02
N TYR A 418 -12.98 -8.35 -12.96
CA TYR A 418 -11.59 -8.64 -13.30
C TYR A 418 -11.02 -7.56 -14.23
N ALA A 419 -9.75 -7.18 -14.06
CA ALA A 419 -9.10 -6.19 -14.92
C ALA A 419 -9.25 -6.52 -16.41
N GLY A 420 -9.58 -5.51 -17.22
CA GLY A 420 -9.66 -5.61 -18.67
C GLY A 420 -8.34 -5.22 -19.34
N SER A 421 -8.40 -5.04 -20.67
CA SER A 421 -7.26 -4.58 -21.46
C SER A 421 -7.24 -3.06 -21.70
N GLY A 422 -8.25 -2.33 -21.21
CA GLY A 422 -8.39 -0.87 -21.42
C GLY A 422 -7.48 -0.02 -20.53
N GLY A 423 -6.90 -0.62 -19.49
CA GLY A 423 -6.16 0.11 -18.46
C GLY A 423 -7.08 0.64 -17.37
N LEU A 424 -6.47 1.11 -16.27
CA LEU A 424 -7.17 1.34 -14.99
C LEU A 424 -8.41 2.24 -15.12
N VAL A 425 -8.30 3.40 -15.78
CA VAL A 425 -9.39 4.38 -15.86
C VAL A 425 -10.54 3.88 -16.73
N ASP A 426 -10.22 3.28 -17.87
CA ASP A 426 -11.24 2.75 -18.80
C ASP A 426 -11.99 1.57 -18.16
N ASP A 427 -11.28 0.70 -17.44
CA ASP A 427 -11.89 -0.40 -16.69
C ASP A 427 -12.79 0.11 -15.55
N LEU A 428 -12.35 1.11 -14.78
CA LEU A 428 -13.18 1.73 -13.75
C LEU A 428 -14.44 2.39 -14.33
N ALA A 429 -14.29 3.11 -15.44
CA ALA A 429 -15.42 3.77 -16.12
C ALA A 429 -16.43 2.76 -16.68
N ALA A 430 -15.97 1.60 -17.15
CA ALA A 430 -16.83 0.53 -17.65
C ALA A 430 -17.54 -0.24 -16.52
N VAL A 431 -16.82 -0.52 -15.43
CA VAL A 431 -17.31 -1.35 -14.31
C VAL A 431 -18.16 -0.55 -13.33
N ARG A 432 -17.80 0.71 -13.07
CA ARG A 432 -18.40 1.57 -12.02
C ARG A 432 -18.50 0.87 -10.66
N PRO A 433 -17.36 0.52 -10.04
CA PRO A 433 -17.35 -0.31 -8.85
C PRO A 433 -17.90 0.42 -7.61
N SER A 434 -18.53 -0.35 -6.73
CA SER A 434 -18.85 0.04 -5.34
C SER A 434 -17.63 -0.11 -4.42
N VAL A 435 -16.71 -1.03 -4.73
CA VAL A 435 -15.46 -1.21 -3.96
C VAL A 435 -14.24 -1.18 -4.87
N LEU A 436 -13.29 -0.30 -4.56
CA LEU A 436 -11.99 -0.24 -5.20
C LEU A 436 -10.97 -0.90 -4.29
N VAL A 437 -10.53 -2.09 -4.67
CA VAL A 437 -9.44 -2.81 -4.01
C VAL A 437 -8.14 -2.40 -4.68
N GLY A 438 -7.27 -1.70 -3.94
CA GLY A 438 -6.03 -1.18 -4.49
C GLY A 438 -4.82 -1.27 -3.55
N THR A 439 -3.66 -1.06 -4.14
CA THR A 439 -2.37 -0.77 -3.46
C THR A 439 -2.00 0.69 -3.72
N PRO A 440 -0.96 1.25 -3.06
CA PRO A 440 -0.53 2.63 -3.32
C PRO A 440 -0.33 2.94 -4.81
N ALA A 441 0.19 1.99 -5.58
CA ALA A 441 0.39 2.13 -7.03
C ALA A 441 -0.92 2.35 -7.82
N VAL A 442 -2.04 1.78 -7.39
CA VAL A 442 -3.35 1.99 -8.03
C VAL A 442 -3.80 3.45 -7.82
N TYR A 443 -3.66 3.95 -6.60
CA TYR A 443 -4.02 5.32 -6.25
C TYR A 443 -3.10 6.36 -6.91
N GLN A 444 -1.80 6.07 -7.01
CA GLN A 444 -0.84 6.90 -7.76
C GLN A 444 -1.20 7.01 -9.24
N ARG A 445 -1.55 5.89 -9.90
CA ARG A 445 -2.00 5.90 -11.30
C ARG A 445 -3.32 6.66 -11.48
N LEU A 446 -4.26 6.47 -10.56
CA LEU A 446 -5.53 7.21 -10.58
C LEU A 446 -5.28 8.72 -10.40
N TYR A 447 -4.36 9.10 -9.50
CA TYR A 447 -3.95 10.48 -9.30
C TYR A 447 -3.36 11.10 -10.59
N GLY A 448 -2.40 10.42 -11.23
CA GLY A 448 -1.82 10.90 -12.49
C GLY A 448 -2.88 11.11 -13.57
N ALA A 449 -3.82 10.17 -13.73
CA ALA A 449 -4.90 10.33 -14.69
C ALA A 449 -5.88 11.46 -14.33
N LEU A 450 -6.15 11.68 -13.04
CA LEU A 450 -6.94 12.83 -12.57
C LEU A 450 -6.22 14.14 -12.90
N GLN A 451 -4.91 14.23 -12.70
CA GLN A 451 -4.10 15.40 -13.05
C GLN A 451 -4.15 15.68 -14.54
N ASP A 452 -3.92 14.68 -15.39
CA ASP A 452 -4.02 14.83 -16.85
C ASP A 452 -5.39 15.39 -17.25
N ARG A 453 -6.45 14.85 -16.63
CA ARG A 453 -7.81 15.29 -16.91
C ARG A 453 -8.04 16.72 -16.45
N ILE A 454 -7.55 17.10 -15.27
CA ILE A 454 -7.66 18.45 -14.71
C ILE A 454 -6.85 19.44 -15.57
N GLY A 455 -5.63 19.10 -15.97
CA GLY A 455 -4.76 19.90 -16.83
C GLY A 455 -5.41 20.25 -18.17
N SER A 456 -6.24 19.34 -18.71
CA SER A 456 -7.01 19.59 -19.93
C SER A 456 -8.21 20.56 -19.77
N MET A 457 -8.55 20.95 -18.53
CA MET A 457 -9.68 21.84 -18.25
C MET A 457 -9.31 23.33 -18.38
N ASN A 458 -10.33 24.19 -18.47
CA ASN A 458 -10.11 25.64 -18.43
C ASN A 458 -9.50 26.09 -17.09
N TRP A 459 -8.79 27.22 -17.12
CA TRP A 459 -8.04 27.75 -15.99
C TRP A 459 -8.87 27.90 -14.69
N MET A 460 -10.14 28.28 -14.79
CA MET A 460 -11.01 28.42 -13.62
C MET A 460 -11.29 27.06 -12.95
N LYS A 461 -11.51 26.01 -13.75
CA LYS A 461 -11.71 24.65 -13.22
C LYS A 461 -10.43 24.07 -12.64
N ARG A 462 -9.27 24.36 -13.24
CA ARG A 462 -7.95 23.98 -12.69
C ARG A 462 -7.72 24.60 -11.31
N LYS A 463 -7.96 25.91 -11.17
CA LYS A 463 -7.86 26.63 -9.90
C LYS A 463 -8.78 26.06 -8.82
N VAL A 464 -10.02 25.71 -9.19
CA VAL A 464 -10.95 25.04 -8.26
C VAL A 464 -10.46 23.64 -7.89
N ALA A 465 -9.93 22.88 -8.86
CA ALA A 465 -9.43 21.53 -8.64
C ALA A 465 -8.21 21.50 -7.71
N GLY A 466 -7.29 22.46 -7.83
CA GLY A 466 -6.04 22.51 -7.06
C GLY A 466 -6.23 22.56 -5.54
N ARG A 467 -7.39 23.03 -5.05
CA ARG A 467 -7.69 23.11 -3.61
C ARG A 467 -8.14 21.77 -2.98
N VAL A 468 -8.18 20.69 -3.76
CA VAL A 468 -8.79 19.41 -3.33
C VAL A 468 -8.12 18.83 -2.09
N ALA A 469 -6.79 18.80 -2.02
CA ALA A 469 -6.06 18.25 -0.89
C ALA A 469 -6.28 19.06 0.40
N SER A 470 -6.32 20.39 0.30
CA SER A 470 -6.65 21.27 1.43
C SER A 470 -8.02 20.95 2.03
N TYR A 471 -9.05 20.73 1.19
CA TYR A 471 -10.37 20.33 1.69
C TYR A 471 -10.38 18.97 2.37
N GLY A 472 -9.57 18.03 1.88
CA GLY A 472 -9.44 16.72 2.50
C GLY A 472 -8.68 16.74 3.81
N ARG A 473 -7.63 17.55 3.92
CA ARG A 473 -6.89 17.79 5.17
C ARG A 473 -7.83 18.33 6.23
N ASP A 474 -8.56 19.41 5.93
CA ASP A 474 -9.57 19.98 6.85
C ASP A 474 -10.58 18.91 7.30
N ARG A 475 -11.04 18.06 6.38
CA ARG A 475 -12.01 17.00 6.67
C ARG A 475 -11.45 15.90 7.57
N LEU A 476 -10.21 15.47 7.34
CA LEU A 476 -9.55 14.41 8.11
C LEU A 476 -9.10 14.90 9.49
N ASP A 477 -8.75 16.18 9.62
CA ASP A 477 -8.42 16.82 10.90
C ASP A 477 -9.66 17.12 11.76
N GLY A 478 -10.84 16.64 11.37
CA GLY A 478 -12.11 16.82 12.08
C GLY A 478 -12.80 18.17 11.83
N GLY A 479 -12.30 18.96 10.88
CA GLY A 479 -12.95 20.13 10.34
C GLY A 479 -14.10 19.78 9.37
N GLY A 480 -14.98 20.75 9.14
CA GLY A 480 -16.01 20.65 8.11
C GLY A 480 -15.50 21.19 6.77
N THR A 481 -16.16 20.81 5.67
CA THR A 481 -15.89 21.46 4.38
C THR A 481 -16.61 22.81 4.30
N PRO A 482 -15.96 23.87 3.79
CA PRO A 482 -16.58 25.19 3.66
C PRO A 482 -17.65 25.19 2.55
N LEU A 483 -18.57 26.17 2.54
CA LEU A 483 -19.62 26.29 1.51
C LEU A 483 -19.07 26.29 0.06
N LYS A 484 -17.85 26.79 -0.13
CA LYS A 484 -17.14 26.76 -1.43
C LYS A 484 -16.88 25.33 -1.94
N TYR A 485 -16.74 24.36 -1.04
CA TYR A 485 -16.58 22.95 -1.40
C TYR A 485 -17.80 22.40 -2.14
N ALA A 486 -19.02 22.70 -1.68
CA ALA A 486 -20.24 22.20 -2.33
C ALA A 486 -20.35 22.67 -3.79
N ALA A 487 -19.86 23.88 -4.09
CA ALA A 487 -19.78 24.38 -5.46
C ALA A 487 -18.66 23.68 -6.26
N ALA A 488 -17.47 23.51 -5.68
CA ALA A 488 -16.35 22.80 -6.30
C ALA A 488 -16.71 21.34 -6.63
N ASP A 489 -17.35 20.67 -5.68
CA ASP A 489 -17.83 19.29 -5.82
C ASP A 489 -18.83 19.17 -6.96
N ARG A 490 -19.84 20.04 -7.01
CA ARG A 490 -20.84 20.02 -8.09
C ARG A 490 -20.26 20.35 -9.48
N LEU A 491 -19.27 21.23 -9.57
CA LEU A 491 -18.78 21.76 -10.84
C LEU A 491 -17.56 21.04 -11.40
N VAL A 492 -16.77 20.40 -10.54
CA VAL A 492 -15.47 19.80 -10.88
C VAL A 492 -15.37 18.36 -10.36
N TYR A 493 -15.42 18.14 -9.03
CA TYR A 493 -15.09 16.82 -8.46
C TYR A 493 -16.14 15.74 -8.78
N GLY A 494 -17.43 16.05 -8.67
CA GLY A 494 -18.53 15.16 -9.04
C GLY A 494 -18.48 14.72 -10.51
N PRO A 495 -18.42 15.65 -11.48
CA PRO A 495 -18.22 15.29 -12.89
C PRO A 495 -16.96 14.48 -13.16
N LEU A 496 -15.87 14.72 -12.42
CA LEU A 496 -14.66 13.90 -12.51
C LEU A 496 -14.91 12.48 -11.97
N ARG A 497 -15.52 12.33 -10.78
CA ARG A 497 -15.89 11.02 -10.25
C ARG A 497 -16.78 10.24 -11.22
N GLU A 498 -17.77 10.90 -11.83
CA GLU A 498 -18.61 10.29 -12.87
C GLU A 498 -17.79 9.83 -14.08
N ALA A 499 -16.89 10.66 -14.59
CA ALA A 499 -16.08 10.34 -15.77
C ALA A 499 -15.11 9.17 -15.54
N PHE A 500 -14.63 8.99 -14.31
CA PHE A 500 -13.73 7.90 -13.92
C PHE A 500 -14.47 6.66 -13.40
N GLY A 501 -15.81 6.66 -13.40
CA GLY A 501 -16.61 5.55 -12.87
C GLY A 501 -16.61 5.41 -11.34
N LEU A 502 -16.20 6.45 -10.62
CA LEU A 502 -16.05 6.47 -9.15
C LEU A 502 -17.28 7.06 -8.43
N ALA A 503 -18.34 7.41 -9.17
CA ALA A 503 -19.53 8.02 -8.58
C ALA A 503 -20.32 7.09 -7.66
N ASP A 504 -20.25 5.77 -7.91
CA ASP A 504 -20.96 4.74 -7.14
C ASP A 504 -20.05 4.07 -6.08
N LEU A 505 -18.83 4.59 -5.91
CA LEU A 505 -17.84 4.02 -4.99
C LEU A 505 -18.25 4.25 -3.53
N GLU A 506 -18.41 3.16 -2.78
CA GLU A 506 -18.71 3.18 -1.34
C GLU A 506 -17.43 3.03 -0.52
N TYR A 507 -16.52 2.15 -0.94
CA TYR A 507 -15.27 1.87 -0.23
C TYR A 507 -14.07 1.88 -1.18
N ALA A 508 -13.06 2.69 -0.85
CA ALA A 508 -11.74 2.65 -1.46
C ALA A 508 -10.76 2.04 -0.46
N LEU A 509 -10.24 0.84 -0.73
CA LEU A 509 -9.34 0.11 0.15
C LEU A 509 -7.90 0.21 -0.36
N CYS A 510 -6.97 0.57 0.52
CA CYS A 510 -5.54 0.56 0.24
C CYS A 510 -4.82 -0.41 1.17
N GLY A 511 -4.31 -1.51 0.62
CA GLY A 511 -3.52 -2.50 1.34
C GLY A 511 -2.13 -2.69 0.74
N ALA A 512 -1.34 -3.59 1.35
CA ALA A 512 -0.01 -4.01 0.89
C ALA A 512 1.03 -2.87 0.76
N GLY A 513 0.85 -1.77 1.49
CA GLY A 513 1.79 -0.66 1.54
C GLY A 513 1.18 0.58 2.18
N ARG A 514 2.05 1.53 2.54
CA ARG A 514 1.63 2.85 3.06
C ARG A 514 1.26 3.76 1.90
N LEU A 515 0.14 4.46 2.01
CA LEU A 515 -0.25 5.52 1.10
C LEU A 515 0.27 6.86 1.63
N ASP A 516 0.87 7.66 0.74
CA ASP A 516 1.39 8.99 1.09
C ASP A 516 0.28 9.91 1.62
N ALA A 517 0.62 10.73 2.63
CA ALA A 517 -0.30 11.65 3.29
C ALA A 517 -1.01 12.59 2.29
N HIS A 518 -0.29 13.07 1.27
CA HIS A 518 -0.85 13.93 0.24
C HIS A 518 -1.98 13.22 -0.52
N LEU A 519 -1.79 11.95 -0.88
CA LEU A 519 -2.82 11.18 -1.59
C LEU A 519 -4.02 10.91 -0.69
N LEU A 520 -3.82 10.64 0.62
CA LEU A 520 -4.92 10.51 1.58
C LEU A 520 -5.76 11.80 1.63
N TYR A 521 -5.13 12.96 1.76
CA TYR A 521 -5.82 14.25 1.74
C TYR A 521 -6.50 14.53 0.40
N LEU A 522 -5.81 14.29 -0.71
CA LEU A 522 -6.35 14.50 -2.04
C LEU A 522 -7.62 13.69 -2.28
N PHE A 523 -7.58 12.38 -2.02
CA PHE A 523 -8.73 11.52 -2.26
C PHE A 523 -9.86 11.78 -1.26
N ALA A 524 -9.56 12.09 0.00
CA ALA A 524 -10.56 12.53 0.97
C ALA A 524 -11.28 13.82 0.52
N GLY A 525 -10.52 14.80 0.02
CA GLY A 525 -11.07 16.05 -0.53
C GLY A 525 -11.83 15.83 -1.83
N PHE A 526 -11.38 14.89 -2.67
CA PHE A 526 -12.07 14.47 -3.88
C PHE A 526 -13.37 13.72 -3.60
N GLY A 527 -13.71 13.47 -2.33
CA GLY A 527 -14.93 12.79 -1.91
C GLY A 527 -14.83 11.27 -1.93
N LEU A 528 -13.61 10.73 -2.00
CA LEU A 528 -13.29 9.29 -2.01
C LEU A 528 -12.29 8.97 -0.89
N PRO A 529 -12.66 9.08 0.40
CA PRO A 529 -11.72 8.79 1.48
C PRO A 529 -11.22 7.35 1.40
N VAL A 530 -9.91 7.20 1.22
CA VAL A 530 -9.23 5.90 1.12
C VAL A 530 -9.06 5.33 2.53
N ARG A 531 -9.48 4.08 2.72
CA ARG A 531 -9.32 3.32 3.96
C ARG A 531 -8.08 2.46 3.88
N ASN A 532 -7.11 2.74 4.75
CA ASN A 532 -5.92 1.89 4.89
C ASN A 532 -6.28 0.55 5.54
N LEU A 533 -5.83 -0.53 4.93
CA LEU A 533 -5.93 -1.88 5.45
C LEU A 533 -4.52 -2.39 5.77
N PHE A 534 -4.28 -2.68 7.04
CA PHE A 534 -3.08 -3.38 7.46
C PHE A 534 -3.33 -4.87 7.54
N GLY A 535 -2.41 -5.63 6.94
CA GLY A 535 -2.33 -7.07 7.05
C GLY A 535 -1.10 -7.55 6.29
N THR A 536 -0.44 -8.55 6.83
CA THR A 536 0.73 -9.18 6.22
C THR A 536 0.37 -10.54 5.64
N VAL A 537 1.31 -11.14 4.90
CA VAL A 537 1.17 -12.50 4.38
C VAL A 537 0.85 -13.52 5.48
N GLY A 538 1.23 -13.27 6.73
CA GLY A 538 0.95 -14.15 7.88
C GLY A 538 -0.44 -13.98 8.49
N THR A 539 -1.25 -13.03 8.01
CA THR A 539 -2.56 -12.65 8.59
C THR A 539 -3.69 -12.67 7.57
N ALA A 540 -3.58 -13.52 6.54
CA ALA A 540 -4.51 -13.55 5.41
C ALA A 540 -4.71 -12.16 4.73
N GLY A 541 -3.75 -11.24 4.90
CA GLY A 541 -3.83 -9.88 4.37
C GLY A 541 -4.80 -8.94 5.10
N VAL A 542 -5.31 -9.32 6.28
CA VAL A 542 -6.27 -8.53 7.06
C VAL A 542 -5.90 -8.57 8.55
N GLY A 543 -5.76 -7.41 9.17
CA GLY A 543 -5.46 -7.28 10.61
C GLY A 543 -6.08 -6.05 11.24
N ALA A 544 -5.90 -4.87 10.63
CA ALA A 544 -6.55 -3.63 11.04
C ALA A 544 -7.09 -2.87 9.83
N LEU A 545 -8.16 -2.10 10.05
CA LEU A 545 -8.80 -1.28 9.03
C LEU A 545 -9.06 0.13 9.56
N ALA A 546 -8.66 1.13 8.77
CA ALA A 546 -8.94 2.52 9.06
C ALA A 546 -10.39 2.87 8.69
N THR A 547 -11.04 3.63 9.57
CA THR A 547 -12.27 4.34 9.21
C THR A 547 -11.91 5.51 8.28
N PRO A 548 -12.86 6.04 7.49
CA PRO A 548 -12.62 7.21 6.65
C PRO A 548 -12.03 8.39 7.43
N GLU A 549 -12.47 8.60 8.67
CA GLU A 549 -12.02 9.68 9.54
C GLU A 549 -10.67 9.39 10.21
N ALA A 550 -10.27 8.12 10.33
CA ALA A 550 -8.99 7.70 10.93
C ALA A 550 -7.91 7.35 9.89
N SER A 551 -8.18 7.60 8.61
CA SER A 551 -7.23 7.35 7.51
C SER A 551 -6.24 8.49 7.37
N VAL A 552 -5.38 8.63 8.38
CA VAL A 552 -4.27 9.58 8.45
C VAL A 552 -2.94 8.85 8.24
N ASP A 553 -1.87 9.60 8.00
CA ASP A 553 -0.55 9.01 7.76
C ASP A 553 -0.09 8.12 8.92
N GLY A 554 0.48 6.96 8.57
CA GLY A 554 0.92 5.91 9.48
C GLY A 554 -0.21 5.15 10.18
N ALA A 555 -1.46 5.62 10.17
CA ALA A 555 -2.56 4.93 10.82
C ALA A 555 -3.09 3.77 9.95
N ALA A 556 -2.95 2.57 10.49
CA ALA A 556 -3.56 1.34 9.96
C ALA A 556 -5.02 1.18 10.40
N GLY A 557 -5.47 1.95 11.39
CA GLY A 557 -6.83 1.90 11.91
C GLY A 557 -6.98 1.00 13.13
N ARG A 558 -8.16 0.44 13.34
CA ARG A 558 -8.43 -0.46 14.48
C ARG A 558 -8.36 -1.91 14.05
N PRO A 559 -8.01 -2.84 14.95
CA PRO A 559 -8.07 -4.26 14.64
C PRO A 559 -9.47 -4.64 14.16
N VAL A 560 -9.52 -5.48 13.13
CA VAL A 560 -10.80 -6.00 12.62
C VAL A 560 -11.38 -7.02 13.59
N GLY A 561 -12.67 -7.33 13.45
CA GLY A 561 -13.36 -8.32 14.28
C GLY A 561 -12.56 -9.62 14.46
N GLY A 562 -12.56 -10.16 15.68
CA GLY A 562 -11.89 -11.41 16.04
C GLY A 562 -10.36 -11.31 16.13
N THR A 563 -9.79 -10.14 15.86
CA THR A 563 -8.35 -9.93 15.82
C THR A 563 -7.90 -9.00 16.94
N GLU A 564 -6.79 -9.36 17.58
CA GLU A 564 -6.09 -8.55 18.56
C GLU A 564 -4.71 -8.17 18.01
N ILE A 565 -4.29 -6.94 18.28
CA ILE A 565 -2.98 -6.41 17.89
C ILE A 565 -2.27 -5.85 19.11
N ALA A 566 -1.02 -6.23 19.26
CA ALA A 566 -0.15 -5.75 20.32
C ALA A 566 1.24 -5.42 19.77
N ARG A 567 2.11 -4.91 20.63
CA ARG A 567 3.52 -4.62 20.31
C ARG A 567 4.42 -5.56 21.11
N SER A 568 5.46 -6.07 20.47
CA SER A 568 6.54 -6.80 21.13
C SER A 568 7.50 -5.83 21.86
N ASP A 569 8.30 -6.34 22.80
CA ASP A 569 9.42 -5.59 23.40
C ASP A 569 10.38 -5.00 22.35
N GLY A 570 10.49 -5.64 21.18
CA GLY A 570 11.37 -5.23 20.09
C GLY A 570 10.80 -4.14 19.17
N GLY A 571 9.55 -3.71 19.37
CA GLY A 571 8.89 -2.69 18.56
C GLY A 571 8.00 -3.22 17.44
N GLU A 572 8.10 -4.52 17.14
CA GLU A 572 7.32 -5.18 16.10
C GLU A 572 5.86 -5.36 16.53
N LEU A 573 4.92 -5.16 15.60
CA LEU A 573 3.51 -5.50 15.77
C LEU A 573 3.31 -7.02 15.79
N LEU A 574 2.43 -7.46 16.68
CA LEU A 574 2.01 -8.84 16.81
C LEU A 574 0.51 -8.93 16.59
N VAL A 575 0.07 -9.95 15.86
CA VAL A 575 -1.34 -10.20 15.55
C VAL A 575 -1.75 -11.55 16.13
N ARG A 576 -2.90 -11.59 16.80
CA ARG A 576 -3.54 -12.82 17.28
C ARG A 576 -4.97 -12.85 16.79
N GLY A 577 -5.45 -14.00 16.31
CA GLY A 577 -6.81 -14.11 15.81
C GLY A 577 -6.99 -15.23 14.77
N PRO A 578 -8.23 -15.43 14.28
CA PRO A 578 -8.55 -16.48 13.32
C PRO A 578 -7.93 -16.25 11.94
N VAL A 579 -7.50 -15.01 11.63
CA VAL A 579 -6.86 -14.62 10.36
C VAL A 579 -5.40 -15.07 10.26
N VAL A 580 -4.79 -15.58 11.35
CA VAL A 580 -3.37 -15.95 11.39
C VAL A 580 -3.09 -17.28 10.68
N THR A 581 -1.95 -17.34 9.97
CA THR A 581 -1.45 -18.56 9.30
C THR A 581 -1.23 -19.72 10.28
N VAL A 582 -1.36 -20.96 9.80
CA VAL A 582 -0.92 -22.15 10.56
C VAL A 582 0.59 -22.43 10.44
N GLY A 583 1.33 -21.56 9.73
CA GLY A 583 2.77 -21.62 9.57
C GLY A 583 3.20 -22.15 8.21
N ARG A 584 4.42 -22.69 8.14
CA ARG A 584 5.00 -23.20 6.89
C ARG A 584 4.41 -24.56 6.51
N PRO A 585 4.27 -24.87 5.21
CA PRO A 585 3.85 -26.20 4.74
C PRO A 585 4.68 -27.31 5.36
N GLY A 586 4.03 -28.33 5.92
CA GLY A 586 4.70 -29.52 6.47
C GLY A 586 5.38 -29.34 7.83
N ALA A 587 5.34 -28.14 8.44
CA ALA A 587 5.56 -28.00 9.88
C ALA A 587 4.44 -28.71 10.66
N ASP A 588 4.52 -28.79 11.99
CA ASP A 588 3.34 -29.16 12.78
C ASP A 588 2.31 -28.03 12.63
N GLU A 589 1.49 -28.11 11.58
CA GLU A 589 0.44 -27.16 11.21
C GLU A 589 -0.63 -27.06 12.33
N THR A 590 -0.58 -27.93 13.34
CA THR A 590 -1.41 -27.87 14.56
C THR A 590 -0.75 -27.11 15.73
N ALA A 591 0.54 -26.77 15.63
CA ALA A 591 1.29 -26.10 16.69
C ALA A 591 1.07 -24.58 16.74
N ARG A 592 0.75 -23.93 15.61
CA ARG A 592 0.35 -22.52 15.55
C ARG A 592 -1.16 -22.42 15.64
N ARG A 593 -1.64 -21.83 16.73
CA ARG A 593 -3.06 -21.71 17.00
C ARG A 593 -3.52 -20.26 16.94
N PRO A 594 -4.78 -19.99 16.56
CA PRO A 594 -5.36 -18.65 16.54
C PRO A 594 -5.25 -17.89 17.88
N ASP A 595 -5.09 -18.61 19.00
CA ASP A 595 -4.89 -18.06 20.35
C ASP A 595 -3.44 -17.62 20.65
N ARG A 596 -2.51 -17.72 19.70
CA ARG A 596 -1.11 -17.29 19.86
C ARG A 596 -0.79 -16.06 19.04
N TRP A 597 0.17 -15.28 19.54
CA TRP A 597 0.71 -14.12 18.83
C TRP A 597 1.55 -14.55 17.63
N CYS A 598 1.31 -13.88 16.50
CA CYS A 598 2.09 -14.00 15.29
C CYS A 598 2.81 -12.68 15.00
N ARG A 599 4.12 -12.79 14.79
CA ARG A 599 4.96 -11.73 14.27
C ARG A 599 4.51 -11.31 12.88
N THR A 600 4.41 -10.00 12.66
CA THR A 600 4.02 -9.45 11.35
C THR A 600 5.22 -9.15 10.47
N GLY A 601 6.41 -9.00 11.06
CA GLY A 601 7.60 -8.44 10.40
C GLY A 601 7.49 -6.93 10.18
N THR A 602 6.62 -6.25 10.92
CA THR A 602 6.33 -4.82 10.73
C THR A 602 6.43 -4.09 12.05
N ASP A 603 7.26 -3.05 12.11
CA ASP A 603 7.36 -2.20 13.28
C ASP A 603 6.17 -1.24 13.38
N GLY A 604 5.80 -0.91 14.61
CA GLY A 604 4.68 -0.03 14.84
C GLY A 604 4.35 0.16 16.30
N ARG A 605 3.20 0.80 16.53
CA ARG A 605 2.70 1.07 17.88
C ARG A 605 1.19 0.98 17.95
N VAL A 606 0.69 0.67 19.13
CA VAL A 606 -0.73 0.70 19.45
C VAL A 606 -1.02 1.92 20.31
N GLY A 607 -1.90 2.79 19.84
CA GLY A 607 -2.38 3.97 20.56
C GLY A 607 -3.25 3.61 21.75
N SER A 608 -3.37 4.53 22.71
CA SER A 608 -4.22 4.35 23.90
C SER A 608 -5.72 4.27 23.57
N ASP A 609 -6.11 4.73 22.39
CA ASP A 609 -7.46 4.65 21.82
C ASP A 609 -7.70 3.36 21.01
N GLY A 610 -6.71 2.45 20.97
CA GLY A 610 -6.73 1.20 20.21
C GLY A 610 -6.38 1.35 18.73
N THR A 611 -5.99 2.55 18.28
CA THR A 611 -5.56 2.75 16.88
C THR A 611 -4.15 2.20 16.68
N VAL A 612 -3.98 1.37 15.66
CA VAL A 612 -2.71 0.79 15.25
C VAL A 612 -2.01 1.73 14.27
N TYR A 613 -0.73 1.96 14.50
CA TYR A 613 0.14 2.74 13.63
C TYR A 613 1.28 1.85 13.14
N VAL A 614 1.56 1.94 11.84
CA VAL A 614 2.65 1.24 11.16
C VAL A 614 3.76 2.24 10.89
N GLU A 615 4.99 1.90 11.26
CA GLU A 615 6.18 2.76 11.18
C GLU A 615 7.00 2.51 9.92
#